data_AF-A0A1E5WK42-F1
#
_entry.id   AF-A0A1E5WK42-F1
#
_cell.length_a   1.000
_cell.length_b   1.000
_cell.length_c   1.000
_cell.angle_alpha   90.00
_cell.angle_beta   90.00
_cell.angle_gamma   90.00
#
_symmetry.space_group_name_H-M   'P 1'
#
loop_
_entity.id
_entity.type
_entity.pdbx_description
1 polymer ?
#
loop_
_entity_poly.entity_id
_entity_poly.type
_entity_poly.pdbx_seq_one_letter_code
_entity_poly.pdbx_strand_id
1 'polypeptide(L)'
;MWWVQAAAALSNMGMFITEMSSDSYQLLGMAERGMLPAFFAQRSRHGTPLVDILFSASGMLLLSSMSFQEIVAAENFLYCFGMLLEFVAFVLLHVRRPDAPRPYHVPLGTTGCVVMLVSPMVLIVVVLALSTLKVALVSLGAVAVGLVLQPLLGLVEKKGWLRFAVNSDLPDIGVGHTPAAVDEPLAGCR
;
A
#
# COMPACT_ATOMS: atom_id res chain seq x y z
N MET A 1 6.81 -32.97 24.53
CA MET A 1 6.80 -31.62 23.94
C MET A 1 6.12 -31.59 22.55
N TRP A 2 5.13 -32.46 22.27
CA TRP A 2 4.50 -32.52 20.93
C TRP A 2 3.36 -31.50 20.77
N TRP A 3 2.64 -31.23 21.86
CA TRP A 3 1.56 -30.24 21.90
C TRP A 3 2.06 -28.81 21.64
N VAL A 4 3.26 -28.45 22.13
CA VAL A 4 3.89 -27.15 21.86
C VAL A 4 4.25 -27.01 20.38
N GLN A 5 4.79 -28.06 19.76
CA GLN A 5 5.11 -28.06 18.32
C GLN A 5 3.84 -27.97 17.46
N ALA A 6 2.79 -28.71 17.84
CA ALA A 6 1.49 -28.63 17.17
C ALA A 6 0.86 -27.23 17.29
N ALA A 7 0.92 -26.62 18.48
CA ALA A 7 0.44 -25.27 18.71
C ALA A 7 1.22 -24.23 17.88
N ALA A 8 2.55 -24.33 17.83
CA ALA A 8 3.39 -23.45 17.03
C ALA A 8 3.11 -23.59 15.53
N ALA A 9 2.98 -24.82 15.02
CA ALA A 9 2.64 -25.07 13.62
C ALA A 9 1.26 -24.50 13.25
N LEU A 10 0.26 -24.70 14.12
CA LEU A 10 -1.09 -24.17 13.92
C LEU A 10 -1.11 -22.62 13.96
N SER A 11 -0.35 -22.01 14.88
CA SER A 11 -0.23 -20.54 14.97
C SER A 11 0.41 -19.93 13.73
N ASN A 12 1.50 -20.52 13.23
CA ASN A 12 2.17 -20.03 12.03
C ASN A 12 1.29 -20.18 10.78
N MET A 13 0.53 -21.28 10.68
CA MET A 13 -0.44 -21.47 9.61
C MET A 13 -1.56 -20.41 9.67
N GLY A 14 -2.09 -20.13 10.86
CA GLY A 14 -3.10 -19.10 11.05
C GLY A 14 -2.62 -17.70 10.67
N MET A 15 -1.40 -17.34 11.07
CA MET A 15 -0.78 -16.06 10.71
C MET A 15 -0.60 -15.96 9.20
N PHE A 16 -0.07 -16.99 8.55
CA PHE A 16 0.11 -17.03 7.11
C PHE A 16 -1.21 -16.78 6.34
N ILE A 17 -2.29 -17.48 6.71
CA ILE A 17 -3.58 -17.33 6.03
C ILE A 17 -4.16 -15.93 6.23
N THR A 18 -3.96 -15.35 7.43
CA THR A 18 -4.45 -14.01 7.76
C THR A 18 -3.72 -12.93 6.96
N GLU A 19 -2.39 -12.99 6.93
CA GLU A 19 -1.55 -12.05 6.15
C GLU A 19 -1.85 -12.15 4.65
N MET A 20 -1.87 -13.36 4.10
CA MET A 20 -2.19 -13.59 2.69
C MET A 20 -3.57 -13.04 2.29
N SER A 21 -4.54 -13.12 3.21
CA SER A 21 -5.87 -12.54 3.00
C SER A 21 -5.80 -11.01 3.03
N SER A 22 -5.10 -10.42 4.00
CA SER A 22 -4.92 -8.97 4.11
C SER A 22 -4.36 -8.38 2.83
N ASP A 23 -3.24 -8.91 2.34
CA ASP A 23 -2.55 -8.40 1.13
C ASP A 23 -3.45 -8.49 -0.12
N SER A 24 -4.19 -9.60 -0.26
CA SER A 24 -5.10 -9.79 -1.39
C SER A 24 -6.26 -8.80 -1.37
N TYR A 25 -6.84 -8.53 -0.19
CA TYR A 25 -7.92 -7.55 -0.04
C TYR A 25 -7.41 -6.10 -0.14
N GLN A 26 -6.17 -5.83 0.24
CA GLN A 26 -5.53 -4.54 0.01
C GLN A 26 -5.39 -4.25 -1.49
N LEU A 27 -4.92 -5.22 -2.27
CA LEU A 27 -4.85 -5.11 -3.74
C LEU A 27 -6.22 -4.90 -4.38
N LEU A 28 -7.22 -5.69 -3.96
CA LEU A 28 -8.61 -5.50 -4.39
C LEU A 28 -9.10 -4.08 -4.07
N GLY A 29 -8.87 -3.60 -2.85
CA GLY A 29 -9.27 -2.26 -2.43
C GLY A 29 -8.61 -1.14 -3.24
N MET A 30 -7.32 -1.31 -3.57
CA MET A 30 -6.60 -0.41 -4.48
C MET A 30 -7.20 -0.45 -5.90
N ALA A 31 -7.55 -1.64 -6.40
CA ALA A 31 -8.13 -1.81 -7.71
C ALA A 31 -9.54 -1.22 -7.83
N GLU A 32 -10.40 -1.41 -6.82
CA GLU A 32 -11.75 -0.86 -6.79
C GLU A 32 -11.77 0.69 -6.72
N ARG A 33 -10.70 1.28 -6.17
CA ARG A 33 -10.44 2.73 -6.18
C ARG A 33 -9.80 3.24 -7.47
N GLY A 34 -9.58 2.38 -8.46
CA GLY A 34 -8.95 2.73 -9.74
C GLY A 34 -7.45 2.95 -9.67
N MET A 35 -6.76 2.55 -8.59
CA MET A 35 -5.29 2.66 -8.49
C MET A 35 -4.58 1.51 -9.24
N LEU A 36 -5.28 0.41 -9.49
CA LEU A 36 -4.79 -0.77 -10.21
C LEU A 36 -5.76 -1.15 -11.35
N PRO A 37 -5.30 -1.94 -12.36
CA PRO A 37 -6.15 -2.38 -13.47
C PRO A 37 -7.39 -3.13 -13.01
N ALA A 38 -8.49 -3.04 -13.77
CA ALA A 38 -9.78 -3.67 -13.47
C ALA A 38 -9.72 -5.20 -13.29
N PHE A 39 -8.66 -5.85 -13.76
CA PHE A 39 -8.43 -7.28 -13.54
C PHE A 39 -8.32 -7.65 -12.06
N PHE A 40 -7.72 -6.77 -11.24
CA PHE A 40 -7.63 -6.94 -9.78
C PHE A 40 -8.91 -6.51 -9.05
N ALA A 41 -9.81 -5.77 -9.73
CA ALA A 41 -11.12 -5.43 -9.17
C ALA A 41 -12.16 -6.56 -9.34
N GLN A 42 -11.80 -7.66 -9.99
CA GLN A 42 -12.73 -8.72 -10.33
C GLN A 42 -12.96 -9.66 -9.14
N ARG A 43 -14.16 -9.60 -8.57
CA ARG A 43 -14.61 -10.55 -7.55
C ARG A 43 -15.18 -11.82 -8.17
N SER A 44 -14.92 -12.97 -7.55
CA SER A 44 -15.58 -14.24 -7.89
C SER A 44 -17.04 -14.26 -7.45
N ARG A 45 -17.80 -15.28 -7.86
CA ARG A 45 -19.21 -15.50 -7.49
C ARG A 45 -19.46 -15.51 -5.97
N HIS A 46 -18.44 -15.82 -5.17
CA HIS A 46 -18.48 -15.82 -3.71
C HIS A 46 -17.88 -14.54 -3.07
N GLY A 47 -17.63 -13.50 -3.87
CA GLY A 47 -17.05 -12.24 -3.40
C GLY A 47 -15.55 -12.26 -3.16
N THR A 48 -14.87 -13.38 -3.43
CA THR A 48 -13.43 -13.54 -3.18
C THR A 48 -12.57 -13.05 -4.36
N PRO A 49 -11.49 -12.28 -4.10
CA PRO A 49 -10.55 -11.84 -5.13
C PRO A 49 -9.57 -12.96 -5.51
N LEU A 50 -9.98 -13.86 -6.40
CA LEU A 50 -9.14 -15.00 -6.79
C LEU A 50 -7.84 -14.57 -7.48
N VAL A 51 -7.90 -13.50 -8.27
CA VAL A 51 -6.74 -12.96 -8.98
C VAL A 51 -5.70 -12.44 -7.99
N ASP A 52 -6.12 -11.62 -7.03
CA ASP A 52 -5.22 -11.03 -6.02
C ASP A 52 -4.61 -12.10 -5.11
N ILE A 53 -5.37 -13.15 -4.77
CA ILE A 53 -4.86 -14.29 -3.99
C ILE A 53 -3.79 -15.04 -4.79
N LEU A 54 -4.04 -15.36 -6.06
CA LEU A 54 -3.06 -16.05 -6.91
C LEU A 54 -1.81 -15.19 -7.11
N PHE A 55 -1.99 -13.88 -7.27
CA PHE A 55 -0.88 -12.94 -7.40
C PHE A 55 -0.03 -12.87 -6.13
N SER A 56 -0.65 -12.70 -4.96
CA SER A 56 0.05 -12.69 -3.66
C SER A 56 0.75 -14.01 -3.38
N ALA A 57 0.10 -15.14 -3.69
CA ALA A 57 0.69 -16.47 -3.54
C ALA A 57 1.89 -16.67 -4.47
N SER A 58 1.81 -16.17 -5.71
CA SER A 58 2.92 -16.21 -6.65
C SER A 58 4.12 -15.39 -6.17
N GLY A 59 3.88 -14.20 -5.60
CA GLY A 59 4.92 -13.37 -5.01
C GLY A 59 5.64 -14.08 -3.86
N MET A 60 4.87 -14.75 -2.99
CA MET A 60 5.45 -15.50 -1.88
C MET A 60 6.25 -16.73 -2.34
N LEU A 61 5.78 -17.45 -3.37
CA LEU A 61 6.54 -18.56 -3.96
C LEU A 61 7.86 -18.08 -4.60
N LEU A 62 7.86 -16.91 -5.24
CA LEU A 62 9.08 -16.30 -5.77
C LEU A 62 10.06 -15.94 -4.65
N LEU A 63 9.56 -15.32 -3.57
CA LEU A 63 10.38 -14.96 -2.40
C LEU A 63 10.92 -16.19 -1.65
N SER A 64 10.20 -17.32 -1.67
CA SER A 64 10.62 -18.58 -1.06
C SER A 64 11.94 -19.13 -1.60
N SER A 65 12.37 -18.69 -2.79
CA SER A 65 13.69 -19.05 -3.34
C SER A 65 14.87 -18.33 -2.64
N MET A 66 14.61 -17.28 -1.85
CA MET A 66 15.60 -16.54 -1.08
C MET A 66 15.79 -17.14 0.32
N SER A 67 16.89 -16.82 1.01
CA SER A 67 17.08 -17.30 2.39
C SER A 67 16.10 -16.62 3.35
N PHE A 68 15.62 -17.37 4.35
CA PHE A 68 14.67 -16.84 5.35
C PHE A 68 15.17 -15.56 6.03
N GLN A 69 16.46 -15.49 6.36
CA GLN A 69 17.04 -14.31 7.01
C GLN A 69 17.01 -13.06 6.10
N GLU A 70 17.24 -13.24 4.80
CA GLU A 70 17.15 -12.13 3.84
C GLU A 70 15.71 -11.67 3.65
N ILE A 71 14.74 -12.60 3.60
CA ILE A 71 13.31 -12.28 3.51
C ILE A 71 12.88 -11.44 4.72
N VAL A 72 13.19 -11.91 5.94
CA VAL A 72 12.85 -11.20 7.18
C VAL A 72 13.54 -9.85 7.25
N ALA A 73 14.81 -9.75 6.84
CA ALA A 73 15.50 -8.47 6.82
C ALA A 73 14.90 -7.50 5.79
N ALA A 74 14.52 -7.99 4.61
CA ALA A 74 13.90 -7.17 3.57
C ALA A 74 12.50 -6.69 3.97
N GLU A 75 11.69 -7.54 4.58
CA GLU A 75 10.35 -7.21 5.10
C GLU A 75 10.42 -6.16 6.20
N ASN A 76 11.31 -6.33 7.19
CA ASN A 76 11.55 -5.31 8.22
C ASN A 76 11.99 -3.96 7.63
N PHE A 77 12.84 -3.98 6.60
CA PHE A 77 13.27 -2.76 5.93
C PHE A 77 12.10 -2.08 5.19
N LEU A 78 11.31 -2.84 4.43
CA LEU A 78 10.13 -2.33 3.73
C LEU A 78 9.08 -1.80 4.71
N TYR A 79 8.88 -2.47 5.84
CA TYR A 79 8.01 -2.02 6.91
C TYR A 79 8.48 -0.68 7.49
N CYS A 80 9.77 -0.58 7.84
CA CYS A 80 10.37 0.67 8.33
C CYS A 80 10.21 1.82 7.31
N PHE A 81 10.44 1.53 6.03
CA PHE A 81 10.27 2.50 4.96
C PHE A 81 8.80 2.92 4.76
N GLY A 82 7.87 1.96 4.81
CA GLY A 82 6.42 2.22 4.75
C GLY A 82 5.95 3.10 5.89
N MET A 83 6.34 2.78 7.12
CA MET A 83 6.05 3.59 8.31
C MET A 83 6.59 5.01 8.18
N LEU A 84 7.79 5.19 7.60
CA LEU A 84 8.35 6.51 7.34
C LEU A 84 7.49 7.30 6.34
N LEU A 85 7.05 6.68 5.25
CA LEU A 85 6.15 7.30 4.28
C LEU A 85 4.80 7.67 4.89
N GLU A 86 4.23 6.80 5.73
CA GLU A 86 2.97 7.06 6.44
C GLU A 86 3.10 8.26 7.38
N PHE A 87 4.18 8.33 8.16
CA PHE A 87 4.41 9.46 9.04
C PHE A 87 4.64 10.76 8.26
N VAL A 88 5.38 10.71 7.15
CA VAL A 88 5.57 11.87 6.27
C VAL A 88 4.23 12.32 5.67
N ALA A 89 3.42 11.38 5.17
CA ALA A 89 2.10 11.66 4.62
C ALA A 89 1.17 12.26 5.67
N PHE A 90 1.21 11.75 6.91
CA PHE A 90 0.45 12.30 8.03
C PHE A 90 0.86 13.74 8.33
N VAL A 91 2.17 14.02 8.48
CA VAL A 91 2.67 15.38 8.75
C VAL A 91 2.32 16.31 7.59
N LEU A 92 2.53 15.87 6.34
CA LEU A 92 2.21 16.64 5.15
C LEU A 92 0.72 16.97 5.08
N LEU A 93 -0.16 16.01 5.33
CA LEU A 93 -1.61 16.21 5.33
C LEU A 93 -2.06 17.12 6.48
N HIS A 94 -1.41 17.01 7.64
CA HIS A 94 -1.68 17.86 8.79
C HIS A 94 -1.33 19.33 8.54
N VAL A 95 -0.25 19.60 7.81
CA VAL A 95 0.17 20.97 7.44
C VAL A 95 -0.62 21.50 6.23
N ARG A 96 -0.83 20.68 5.19
CA ARG A 96 -1.46 21.10 3.93
C ARG A 96 -2.98 21.25 4.02
N ARG A 97 -3.66 20.42 4.82
CA ARG A 97 -5.12 20.42 4.98
C ARG A 97 -5.51 20.38 6.46
N PRO A 98 -5.30 21.48 7.19
CA PRO A 98 -5.69 21.56 8.59
C PRO A 98 -7.22 21.45 8.77
N ASP A 99 -8.00 22.02 7.84
CA ASP A 99 -9.46 22.11 7.93
C ASP A 99 -10.24 20.86 7.45
N ALA A 100 -9.53 19.78 7.12
CA ALA A 100 -10.19 18.52 6.76
C ALA A 100 -11.01 17.99 7.96
N PRO A 101 -12.24 17.48 7.75
CA PRO A 101 -13.04 16.91 8.84
C PRO A 101 -12.32 15.69 9.41
N ARG A 102 -11.93 15.74 10.68
CA ARG A 102 -11.20 14.68 11.39
C ARG A 102 -12.10 14.11 12.50
N PRO A 103 -12.81 12.99 12.28
CA PRO A 103 -13.65 12.39 13.33
C PRO A 103 -12.87 12.03 14.59
N TYR A 104 -11.56 11.76 14.45
CA TYR A 104 -10.62 11.55 15.54
C TYR A 104 -9.57 12.67 15.56
N HIS A 105 -9.49 13.39 16.69
CA HIS A 105 -8.51 14.45 16.94
C HIS A 105 -7.46 13.98 17.95
N VAL A 106 -6.19 14.20 17.62
CA VAL A 106 -5.09 13.91 18.56
C VAL A 106 -4.99 15.05 19.57
N PRO A 107 -5.03 14.79 20.88
CA PRO A 107 -5.11 15.85 21.91
C PRO A 107 -3.82 16.68 22.07
N LEU A 108 -2.75 16.38 21.32
CA LEU A 108 -1.41 16.95 21.52
C LEU A 108 -1.12 18.23 20.73
N GLY A 109 -2.09 18.84 20.06
CA GLY A 109 -1.86 19.99 19.17
C GLY A 109 -0.92 19.65 18.01
N THR A 110 -0.77 20.56 17.04
CA THR A 110 0.02 20.30 15.83
C THR A 110 1.51 20.08 16.13
N THR A 111 2.09 20.90 17.00
CA THR A 111 3.52 20.79 17.37
C THR A 111 3.82 19.52 18.16
N GLY A 112 2.95 19.13 19.11
CA GLY A 112 3.13 17.91 19.89
C GLY A 112 3.04 16.65 19.04
N CYS A 113 2.13 16.61 18.06
CA CYS A 113 2.05 15.51 17.10
C CYS A 113 3.32 15.39 16.25
N VAL A 114 3.83 16.52 15.74
CA VAL A 114 5.06 16.50 14.91
C VAL A 114 6.25 16.03 15.75
N VAL A 115 6.46 16.56 16.95
CA VAL A 115 7.58 16.15 17.82
C VAL A 115 7.48 14.67 18.19
N MET A 116 6.29 14.17 18.52
CA MET A 116 6.08 12.77 18.86
C MET A 116 6.36 11.83 17.68
N LEU A 117 6.10 12.26 16.44
CA LEU A 117 6.37 11.49 15.22
C LEU A 117 7.81 11.62 14.72
N VAL A 118 8.47 12.75 14.97
CA VAL A 118 9.89 12.93 14.60
C VAL A 118 10.77 11.96 15.39
N SER A 119 10.46 11.69 16.66
CA SER A 119 11.21 10.72 17.47
C SER A 119 11.30 9.31 16.84
N PRO A 120 10.17 8.62 16.50
CA PRO A 120 10.21 7.34 15.82
C PRO A 120 10.76 7.44 14.39
N MET A 121 10.54 8.54 13.66
CA MET A 121 11.16 8.72 12.33
C MET A 121 12.69 8.70 12.41
N VAL A 122 13.28 9.41 13.37
CA VAL A 122 14.75 9.46 13.55
C VAL A 122 15.28 8.06 13.87
N LEU A 123 14.60 7.32 14.76
CA LEU A 123 14.99 5.94 15.09
C LEU A 123 14.92 5.03 13.86
N ILE A 124 13.86 5.12 13.07
CA ILE A 124 13.70 4.36 11.83
C ILE A 124 14.84 4.67 10.85
N VAL A 125 15.17 5.94 10.64
CA VAL A 125 16.26 6.35 9.74
C VAL A 125 17.62 5.81 10.21
N VAL A 126 17.87 5.81 11.53
CA VAL A 126 19.10 5.22 12.09
C VAL A 126 19.15 3.72 11.84
N VAL A 127 18.05 3.00 12.08
CA VAL A 127 17.97 1.55 11.83
C VAL A 127 18.19 1.24 10.34
N LEU A 128 17.58 2.02 9.44
CA LEU A 128 17.78 1.88 8.00
C LEU A 128 19.24 2.14 7.60
N ALA A 129 19.90 3.13 8.20
CA ALA A 129 21.30 3.46 7.94
C ALA A 129 22.29 2.39 8.41
N LEU A 130 21.93 1.64 9.47
CA LEU A 130 22.73 0.52 9.99
C LEU A 130 22.49 -0.80 9.25
N SER A 131 21.52 -0.84 8.33
CA SER A 131 21.15 -2.07 7.61
C SER A 131 22.23 -2.51 6.62
N THR A 132 22.29 -3.83 6.38
CA THR A 132 23.27 -4.42 5.46
C THR A 132 23.03 -3.94 4.03
N LEU A 133 24.08 -3.48 3.34
CA LEU A 133 23.99 -2.97 1.96
C LEU A 133 23.28 -3.92 0.98
N LYS A 134 23.46 -5.24 1.13
CA LYS A 134 22.77 -6.23 0.30
C LYS A 134 21.25 -6.17 0.45
N VAL A 135 20.77 -6.15 1.69
CA VAL A 135 19.33 -6.08 2.01
C VAL A 135 18.79 -4.72 1.57
N ALA A 136 19.52 -3.64 1.87
CA ALA A 136 19.14 -2.30 1.45
C ALA A 136 18.99 -2.19 -0.09
N LEU A 137 19.90 -2.78 -0.87
CA LEU A 137 19.80 -2.80 -2.34
C LEU A 137 18.59 -3.59 -2.84
N VAL A 138 18.34 -4.78 -2.28
CA VAL A 138 17.19 -5.61 -2.66
C VAL A 138 15.87 -4.88 -2.34
N SER A 139 15.75 -4.32 -1.13
CA SER A 139 14.57 -3.58 -0.70
C SER A 139 14.39 -2.27 -1.47
N LEU A 140 15.46 -1.52 -1.74
CA LEU A 140 15.40 -0.32 -2.59
C LEU A 140 14.97 -0.67 -4.01
N GLY A 141 15.43 -1.80 -4.55
CA GLY A 141 14.98 -2.34 -5.83
C GLY A 141 13.48 -2.61 -5.83
N ALA A 142 12.97 -3.29 -4.79
CA ALA A 142 11.55 -3.57 -4.63
C ALA A 142 10.72 -2.27 -4.51
N VAL A 143 11.18 -1.29 -3.71
CA VAL A 143 10.55 0.04 -3.59
C VAL A 143 10.53 0.75 -4.94
N ALA A 144 11.65 0.75 -5.67
CA ALA A 144 11.74 1.39 -6.97
C ALA A 144 10.78 0.74 -7.99
N VAL A 145 10.67 -0.60 -7.99
CA VAL A 145 9.69 -1.31 -8.82
C VAL A 145 8.26 -0.88 -8.47
N GLY A 146 7.89 -0.84 -7.19
CA GLY A 146 6.57 -0.37 -6.76
C GLY A 146 6.29 1.07 -7.18
N LEU A 147 7.27 1.96 -7.02
CA LEU A 147 7.16 3.38 -7.34
C LEU A 147 7.11 3.65 -8.85
N VAL A 148 7.75 2.80 -9.68
CA VAL A 148 7.68 2.85 -11.15
C VAL A 148 6.41 2.21 -11.68
N LEU A 149 5.90 1.17 -11.02
CA LEU A 149 4.66 0.50 -11.43
C LEU A 149 3.47 1.46 -11.41
N GLN A 150 3.36 2.31 -10.40
CA GLN A 150 2.26 3.27 -10.25
C GLN A 150 2.13 4.28 -11.43
N PRO A 151 3.18 5.00 -11.88
CA PRO A 151 3.12 5.86 -13.07
C PRO A 151 3.06 5.06 -14.38
N LEU A 152 3.67 3.86 -14.44
CA LEU A 152 3.55 2.99 -15.61
C LEU A 152 2.08 2.61 -15.86
N LEU A 153 1.35 2.26 -14.80
CA LEU A 153 -0.09 1.99 -14.86
C LEU A 153 -0.87 3.20 -15.37
N GLY A 154 -0.56 4.41 -14.91
CA GLY A 154 -1.17 5.64 -15.42
C GLY A 154 -0.82 5.95 -16.89
N LEU A 155 0.35 5.55 -17.38
CA LEU A 155 0.71 5.65 -18.81
C LEU A 155 -0.05 4.63 -19.67
N VAL A 156 -0.23 3.41 -19.16
CA VAL A 156 -0.98 2.34 -19.83
C VAL A 156 -2.47 2.68 -19.88
N GLU A 157 -3.00 3.34 -18.84
CA GLU A 157 -4.33 3.95 -18.82
C GLU A 157 -4.48 4.99 -19.93
N LYS A 158 -3.56 5.96 -20.00
CA LYS A 158 -3.58 7.03 -21.01
C LYS A 158 -3.48 6.50 -22.45
N LYS A 159 -2.82 5.35 -22.64
CA LYS A 159 -2.76 4.66 -23.93
C LYS A 159 -4.00 3.81 -24.23
N GLY A 160 -4.94 3.67 -23.30
CA GLY A 160 -6.17 2.89 -23.46
C GLY A 160 -5.96 1.37 -23.48
N TRP A 161 -4.80 0.89 -23.00
CA TRP A 161 -4.43 -0.53 -23.07
C TRP A 161 -5.05 -1.37 -21.95
N LEU A 162 -5.41 -0.76 -20.81
CA LEU A 162 -6.05 -1.43 -19.67
C LEU A 162 -7.23 -0.60 -19.18
N ARG A 163 -8.37 -1.25 -18.91
CA ARG A 163 -9.50 -0.62 -18.23
C ARG A 163 -9.19 -0.54 -16.74
N PHE A 164 -9.36 0.64 -16.15
CA PHE A 164 -9.39 0.83 -14.70
C PHE A 164 -10.86 0.85 -14.28
N ALA A 165 -11.22 0.03 -13.30
CA ALA A 165 -12.59 -0.05 -12.81
C ALA A 165 -12.68 0.81 -11.56
N VAL A 166 -13.16 2.05 -11.70
CA VAL A 166 -13.55 2.86 -10.54
C VAL A 166 -14.93 2.36 -10.12
N ASN A 167 -15.01 1.71 -8.96
CA ASN A 167 -16.29 1.28 -8.42
C ASN A 167 -16.99 2.48 -7.75
N SER A 168 -18.08 2.95 -8.37
CA SER A 168 -18.84 4.14 -7.91
C SER A 168 -19.64 3.91 -6.62
N ASP A 169 -19.77 2.66 -6.17
CA ASP A 169 -20.52 2.31 -4.94
C ASP A 169 -19.69 2.47 -3.66
N LEU A 170 -18.37 2.72 -3.78
CA LEU A 170 -17.51 3.00 -2.63
C LEU A 170 -17.70 4.45 -2.16
N PRO A 171 -17.82 4.71 -0.83
CA PRO A 171 -17.90 6.08 -0.32
C PRO A 171 -16.70 6.89 -0.80
N ASP A 172 -16.95 8.05 -1.41
CA ASP A 172 -15.91 8.98 -1.85
C ASP A 172 -15.07 9.39 -0.63
N ILE A 173 -13.81 8.93 -0.60
CA ILE A 173 -12.80 9.54 0.25
C ILE A 173 -12.51 10.84 -0.47
N GLY A 174 -12.80 11.99 0.15
CA GLY A 174 -12.69 13.34 -0.42
C GLY A 174 -11.28 13.79 -0.86
N VAL A 175 -10.54 12.90 -1.51
CA VAL A 175 -9.41 13.19 -2.39
C VAL A 175 -10.03 13.93 -3.57
N GLY A 176 -10.06 15.26 -3.46
CA GLY A 176 -10.48 16.12 -4.55
C GLY A 176 -9.67 15.77 -5.80
N HIS A 177 -10.27 14.99 -6.70
CA HIS A 177 -9.91 15.00 -8.09
C HIS A 177 -10.04 16.46 -8.50
N THR A 178 -8.92 17.14 -8.75
CA THR A 178 -8.99 18.27 -9.66
C THR A 178 -9.26 17.62 -11.01
N PRO A 179 -10.47 17.76 -11.58
CA PRO A 179 -10.68 17.25 -12.92
C PRO A 179 -9.67 17.96 -13.81
N ALA A 180 -8.84 17.17 -14.48
CA ALA A 180 -8.06 17.68 -15.60
C ALA A 180 -9.08 18.34 -16.55
N ALA A 181 -8.82 19.61 -16.85
CA ALA A 181 -9.63 20.42 -17.73
C ALA A 181 -10.02 19.62 -18.98
N VAL A 182 -11.31 19.34 -19.12
CA VAL A 182 -11.88 19.08 -20.43
C VAL A 182 -12.22 20.46 -20.98
N ASP A 183 -11.36 20.94 -21.87
CA ASP A 183 -11.71 22.02 -22.80
C ASP A 183 -12.99 21.60 -23.54
N GLU A 184 -14.11 22.22 -23.20
CA GLU A 184 -15.32 22.18 -24.02
C GLU A 184 -15.24 23.34 -25.03
N PRO A 185 -15.15 23.08 -26.35
CA PRO A 185 -15.29 24.12 -27.35
C PRO A 185 -16.77 24.36 -27.66
N LEU A 186 -17.19 25.63 -27.55
CA LEU A 186 -18.19 26.34 -28.36
C LEU A 186 -19.33 25.53 -29.03
N ALA A 187 -20.57 25.71 -28.54
CA ALA A 187 -21.81 25.93 -29.32
C ALA A 187 -22.97 26.10 -28.30
N GLY A 188 -23.71 27.21 -28.20
CA GLY A 188 -24.46 27.85 -29.26
C GLY A 188 -25.85 27.20 -29.41
N CYS A 189 -26.87 27.66 -28.67
CA CYS A 189 -28.22 28.01 -29.18
C CYS A 189 -29.30 28.11 -28.08
N ARG A 190 -29.97 29.28 -28.12
CA ARG A 190 -31.27 29.68 -27.57
C ARG A 190 -31.42 29.95 -26.07
#